data_AF-A0A1S9AZD7-F1
#
_entry.id   AF-A0A1S9AZD7-F1
#
_cell.length_a   1.000
_cell.length_b   1.000
_cell.length_c   1.000
_cell.angle_alpha   90.00
_cell.angle_beta   90.00
_cell.angle_gamma   90.00
#
_symmetry.space_group_name_H-M   'P 1'
#
loop_
_entity.id
_entity.type
_entity.pdbx_description
1 polymer ?
#
loop_
_entity_poly.entity_id
_entity_poly.type
_entity_poly.pdbx_seq_one_letter_code
_entity_poly.pdbx_strand_id
1 'polypeptide(L)'
;MEYTATDFWHWFADNSSAYLFVNQVAEPERERLFALLIEQLHRYCAHLWFEIGGHPDENQELIITAEGDINYFGKVTELVAQAPALAQWKFVAFKPPMGADFSVRFADVELTPANMWFLPLSRDDSAALIGLRVGVRNYEQVKDSEWLDSTLAKVLDTLLGEVSYALDIDYVELAPLPDEPEAAGMMKLEELPGYVAWHKKQDFSAQGEGA
;
A
#
# COMPACT_ATOMS: atom_id res chain seq x y z
N MET A 1 1.58 20.29 -26.78
CA MET A 1 0.43 19.49 -26.33
C MET A 1 0.87 18.79 -25.06
N GLU A 2 0.08 18.94 -24.00
CA GLU A 2 0.30 18.26 -22.72
C GLU A 2 0.04 16.77 -22.90
N TYR A 3 0.83 15.90 -22.27
CA TYR A 3 0.68 14.46 -22.39
C TYR A 3 -0.44 14.00 -21.45
N THR A 4 -1.46 13.34 -22.00
CA THR A 4 -2.70 13.02 -21.30
C THR A 4 -2.77 11.55 -20.89
N ALA A 5 -3.76 11.20 -20.05
CA ALA A 5 -4.04 9.80 -19.73
C ALA A 5 -4.36 8.96 -20.98
N THR A 6 -5.03 9.55 -21.97
CA THR A 6 -5.27 8.88 -23.27
C THR A 6 -3.97 8.59 -24.02
N ASP A 7 -3.00 9.50 -24.00
CA ASP A 7 -1.70 9.29 -24.63
C ASP A 7 -0.92 8.15 -23.96
N PHE A 8 -0.94 8.09 -22.62
CA PHE A 8 -0.36 6.98 -21.86
C PHE A 8 -0.99 5.64 -22.27
N TRP A 9 -2.32 5.56 -22.30
CA TRP A 9 -3.02 4.32 -22.60
C TRP A 9 -2.88 3.85 -24.04
N HIS A 10 -2.82 4.76 -25.01
CA HIS A 10 -2.48 4.38 -26.39
C HIS A 10 -1.09 3.76 -26.45
N TRP A 11 -0.10 4.41 -25.82
CA TRP A 11 1.24 3.85 -25.77
C TRP A 11 1.26 2.50 -25.04
N PHE A 12 0.58 2.37 -23.90
CA PHE A 12 0.56 1.11 -23.16
C PHE A 12 -0.08 -0.01 -23.98
N ALA A 13 -1.21 0.24 -24.67
CA ALA A 13 -1.86 -0.74 -25.52
C ALA A 13 -0.91 -1.28 -26.61
N ASP A 14 -0.17 -0.38 -27.27
CA ASP A 14 0.80 -0.74 -28.32
C ASP A 14 2.01 -1.54 -27.80
N ASN A 15 2.35 -1.40 -26.51
CA ASN A 15 3.55 -2.00 -25.91
C ASN A 15 3.23 -3.12 -24.89
N SER A 16 1.96 -3.34 -24.57
CA SER A 16 1.46 -4.17 -23.47
C SER A 16 1.96 -5.63 -23.52
N SER A 17 2.17 -6.18 -24.71
CA SER A 17 2.65 -7.56 -24.88
C SER A 17 4.03 -7.80 -24.26
N ALA A 18 4.90 -6.77 -24.23
CA ALA A 18 6.23 -6.87 -23.62
C ALA A 18 6.17 -7.03 -22.10
N TYR A 19 5.06 -6.59 -21.48
CA TYR A 19 4.91 -6.57 -20.02
C TYR A 19 4.18 -7.79 -19.47
N LEU A 20 3.56 -8.63 -20.32
CA LEU A 20 2.72 -9.77 -19.88
C LEU A 20 3.44 -10.79 -19.01
N PHE A 21 4.74 -10.99 -19.22
CA PHE A 21 5.54 -11.92 -18.43
C PHE A 21 6.81 -11.25 -17.92
N VAL A 22 6.74 -9.95 -17.66
CA VAL A 22 7.91 -9.13 -17.29
C VAL A 22 8.61 -9.66 -16.03
N ASN A 23 7.86 -10.29 -15.13
CA ASN A 23 8.40 -10.94 -13.92
C ASN A 23 9.26 -12.19 -14.23
N GLN A 24 9.13 -12.78 -15.43
CA GLN A 24 9.95 -13.90 -15.92
C GLN A 24 11.09 -13.44 -16.82
N VAL A 25 11.14 -12.14 -17.17
CA VAL A 25 12.22 -11.56 -17.97
C VAL A 25 13.44 -11.41 -17.08
N ALA A 26 14.59 -11.86 -17.58
CA ALA A 26 15.86 -11.71 -16.88
C ALA A 26 16.35 -10.26 -16.88
N GLU A 27 17.09 -9.88 -15.84
CA GLU A 27 17.89 -8.66 -15.89
C GLU A 27 18.98 -8.77 -16.97
N PRO A 28 19.27 -7.72 -17.76
CA PRO A 28 18.91 -6.30 -17.60
C PRO A 28 17.68 -5.84 -18.41
N GLU A 29 17.02 -6.74 -19.14
CA GLU A 29 15.92 -6.37 -20.03
C GLU A 29 14.67 -5.95 -19.25
N ARG A 30 14.45 -6.57 -18.08
CA ARG A 30 13.36 -6.19 -17.17
C ARG A 30 13.51 -4.75 -16.66
N GLU A 31 14.69 -4.38 -16.17
CA GLU A 31 15.02 -2.99 -15.82
C GLU A 31 14.78 -2.02 -16.98
N ARG A 32 15.17 -2.38 -18.20
CA ARG A 32 14.93 -1.55 -19.39
C ARG A 32 13.43 -1.34 -19.63
N LEU A 33 12.62 -2.40 -19.56
CA LEU A 33 11.18 -2.31 -19.73
C LEU A 33 10.53 -1.43 -18.64
N PHE A 34 10.92 -1.61 -17.38
CA PHE A 34 10.43 -0.77 -16.28
C PHE A 34 10.84 0.70 -16.45
N ALA A 35 12.06 0.97 -16.91
CA ALA A 35 12.51 2.33 -17.22
C ALA A 35 11.65 3.00 -18.32
N LEU A 36 11.28 2.26 -19.37
CA LEU A 36 10.39 2.80 -20.40
C LEU A 36 8.97 3.04 -19.86
N LEU A 37 8.41 2.11 -19.08
CA LEU A 37 7.08 2.26 -18.52
C LEU A 37 7.00 3.44 -17.55
N ILE A 38 7.99 3.59 -16.65
CA ILE A 38 8.01 4.70 -15.70
C ILE A 38 8.21 6.04 -16.42
N GLU A 39 9.02 6.08 -17.49
CA GLU A 39 9.19 7.29 -18.31
C GLU A 39 7.85 7.74 -18.89
N GLN A 40 7.08 6.83 -19.49
CA GLN A 40 5.78 7.19 -20.08
C GLN A 40 4.74 7.54 -19.03
N LEU A 41 4.71 6.85 -17.90
CA LEU A 41 3.85 7.20 -16.77
C LEU A 41 4.18 8.61 -16.25
N HIS A 42 5.46 8.93 -16.10
CA HIS A 42 5.93 10.23 -15.63
C HIS A 42 5.68 11.38 -16.60
N ARG A 43 5.53 11.11 -17.91
CA ARG A 43 5.06 12.12 -18.86
C ARG A 43 3.63 12.57 -18.56
N TYR A 44 2.80 11.67 -18.05
CA TYR A 44 1.46 12.02 -17.55
C TYR A 44 1.53 12.65 -16.16
N CYS A 45 2.25 12.03 -15.21
CA CYS A 45 2.44 12.57 -13.88
C CYS A 45 3.70 11.98 -13.21
N ALA A 46 4.66 12.84 -12.88
CA ALA A 46 5.97 12.46 -12.32
C ALA A 46 5.95 11.89 -10.89
N HIS A 47 4.77 11.80 -10.28
CA HIS A 47 4.56 11.32 -8.91
C HIS A 47 3.78 10.01 -8.85
N LEU A 48 3.57 9.37 -10.01
CA LEU A 48 2.91 8.08 -10.09
C LEU A 48 3.92 6.98 -10.36
N TRP A 49 3.73 5.86 -9.68
CA TRP A 49 4.51 4.64 -9.81
C TRP A 49 3.60 3.49 -10.24
N PHE A 50 4.19 2.33 -10.46
CA PHE A 50 3.44 1.13 -10.82
C PHE A 50 3.99 -0.11 -10.15
N GLU A 51 3.11 -1.11 -9.98
CA GLU A 51 3.47 -2.50 -9.74
C GLU A 51 2.85 -3.36 -10.85
N ILE A 52 3.59 -4.38 -11.30
CA ILE A 52 3.06 -5.39 -12.23
C ILE A 52 2.95 -6.72 -11.50
N GLY A 53 1.71 -7.13 -11.27
CA GLY A 53 1.34 -8.37 -10.59
C GLY A 53 0.55 -9.32 -11.49
N GLY A 54 -0.01 -10.34 -10.86
CA GLY A 54 -0.78 -11.40 -11.52
C GLY A 54 -0.02 -12.72 -11.62
N HIS A 55 -0.77 -13.81 -11.62
CA HIS A 55 -0.21 -15.14 -11.87
C HIS A 55 -0.03 -15.34 -13.39
N PRO A 56 0.98 -16.07 -13.88
CA PRO A 56 1.15 -16.34 -15.32
C PRO A 56 -0.07 -17.00 -15.99
N ASP A 57 -0.90 -17.68 -15.21
CA ASP A 57 -2.13 -18.36 -15.65
C ASP A 57 -3.38 -17.49 -15.56
N GLU A 58 -3.24 -16.22 -15.13
CA GLU A 58 -4.33 -15.26 -14.97
C GLU A 58 -4.04 -13.97 -15.74
N ASN A 59 -5.02 -13.07 -15.80
CA ASN A 59 -4.80 -11.72 -16.32
C ASN A 59 -3.73 -11.03 -15.48
N GLN A 60 -2.80 -10.36 -16.16
CA GLN A 60 -1.78 -9.55 -15.48
C GLN A 60 -2.43 -8.30 -14.91
N GLU A 61 -1.93 -7.85 -13.77
CA GLU A 61 -2.39 -6.63 -13.12
C GLU A 61 -1.35 -5.54 -13.29
N LEU A 62 -1.77 -4.37 -13.77
CA LEU A 62 -0.99 -3.14 -13.66
C LEU A 62 -1.66 -2.28 -12.59
N ILE A 63 -0.98 -2.17 -11.45
CA ILE A 63 -1.38 -1.31 -10.35
C ILE A 63 -0.70 0.03 -10.55
N ILE A 64 -1.47 1.13 -10.54
CA ILE A 64 -0.95 2.49 -10.51
C ILE A 64 -1.06 3.01 -9.08
N THR A 65 0.04 3.52 -8.54
CA THR A 65 0.19 3.92 -7.12
C THR A 65 0.76 5.34 -7.05
N ALA A 66 0.36 6.10 -6.03
CA ALA A 66 0.96 7.39 -5.69
C ALA A 66 1.97 7.25 -4.53
N GLU A 67 2.29 6.01 -4.14
CA GLU A 67 3.11 5.66 -2.97
C GLU A 67 2.64 6.36 -1.70
N GLY A 68 1.31 6.45 -1.52
CA GLY A 68 0.70 7.07 -0.35
C GLY A 68 0.64 8.60 -0.37
N ASP A 69 1.13 9.29 -1.41
CA ASP A 69 0.94 10.74 -1.54
C ASP A 69 -0.49 11.08 -1.99
N ILE A 70 -1.30 11.44 -1.01
CA ILE A 70 -2.73 11.76 -1.16
C ILE A 70 -2.95 12.89 -2.21
N ASN A 71 -1.99 13.79 -2.40
CA ASN A 71 -2.11 14.87 -3.39
C ASN A 71 -2.24 14.35 -4.83
N TYR A 72 -1.74 13.15 -5.10
CA TYR A 72 -1.75 12.52 -6.42
C TYR A 72 -2.79 11.40 -6.57
N PHE A 73 -3.59 11.11 -5.54
CA PHE A 73 -4.66 10.12 -5.62
C PHE A 73 -5.69 10.45 -6.72
N GLY A 74 -5.97 11.73 -6.92
CA GLY A 74 -6.81 12.19 -8.04
C GLY A 74 -6.22 11.81 -9.40
N LYS A 75 -4.89 11.88 -9.57
CA LYS A 75 -4.20 11.52 -10.81
C LYS A 75 -4.17 10.02 -11.07
N VAL A 76 -3.99 9.20 -10.03
CA VAL A 76 -4.13 7.74 -10.13
C VAL A 76 -5.54 7.38 -10.62
N THR A 77 -6.56 7.93 -9.96
CA THR A 77 -7.96 7.64 -10.28
C THR A 77 -8.33 8.11 -11.69
N GLU A 78 -7.90 9.31 -12.07
CA GLU A 78 -8.11 9.88 -13.40
C GLU A 78 -7.48 9.00 -14.50
N LEU A 79 -6.25 8.50 -14.28
CA LEU A 79 -5.57 7.63 -15.22
C LEU A 79 -6.30 6.30 -15.37
N VAL A 80 -6.54 5.58 -14.27
CA VAL A 80 -7.15 4.24 -14.30
C VAL A 80 -8.59 4.28 -14.81
N ALA A 81 -9.35 5.34 -14.55
CA ALA A 81 -10.70 5.51 -15.08
C ALA A 81 -10.77 5.62 -16.61
N GLN A 82 -9.65 5.99 -17.26
CA GLN A 82 -9.53 6.08 -18.72
C GLN A 82 -8.87 4.84 -19.34
N ALA A 83 -8.59 3.79 -18.54
CA ALA A 83 -7.91 2.61 -19.03
C ALA A 83 -8.74 1.87 -20.09
N PRO A 84 -8.12 1.44 -21.22
CA PRO A 84 -8.79 0.68 -22.24
C PRO A 84 -9.04 -0.76 -21.78
N ALA A 85 -10.04 -1.42 -22.35
CA ALA A 85 -10.21 -2.85 -22.14
C ALA A 85 -9.17 -3.63 -22.95
N LEU A 86 -8.20 -4.25 -22.26
CA LEU A 86 -7.22 -5.17 -22.87
C LEU A 86 -7.40 -6.56 -22.26
N ALA A 87 -7.63 -7.58 -23.10
CA ALA A 87 -8.12 -8.89 -22.65
C ALA A 87 -7.26 -9.58 -21.57
N GLN A 88 -5.94 -9.37 -21.62
CA GLN A 88 -4.97 -10.00 -20.71
C GLN A 88 -4.56 -9.10 -19.53
N TRP A 89 -5.18 -7.92 -19.40
CA TRP A 89 -4.81 -6.93 -18.39
C TRP A 89 -5.99 -6.54 -17.52
N LYS A 90 -5.70 -6.33 -16.25
CA LYS A 90 -6.54 -5.63 -15.29
C LYS A 90 -5.78 -4.41 -14.78
N PHE A 91 -6.42 -3.25 -14.87
CA PHE A 91 -5.84 -1.99 -14.40
C PHE A 91 -6.45 -1.66 -13.04
N VAL A 92 -5.59 -1.44 -12.05
CA VAL A 92 -6.00 -1.24 -10.67
C VAL A 92 -5.46 0.11 -10.19
N ALA A 93 -6.34 0.92 -9.60
CA ALA A 93 -5.94 2.11 -8.88
C ALA A 93 -5.57 1.72 -7.45
N PHE A 94 -4.36 2.08 -7.05
CA PHE A 94 -3.78 1.88 -5.73
C PHE A 94 -3.49 0.41 -5.38
N LYS A 95 -2.54 0.21 -4.47
CA LYS A 95 -2.23 -1.13 -3.95
C LYS A 95 -3.40 -1.65 -3.10
N PRO A 96 -4.00 -2.81 -3.45
CA PRO A 96 -5.08 -3.40 -2.64
C PRO A 96 -4.51 -4.03 -1.35
N PRO A 97 -5.32 -4.18 -0.30
CA PRO A 97 -4.94 -4.98 0.86
C PRO A 97 -4.69 -6.44 0.46
N MET A 98 -3.59 -7.02 0.93
CA MET A 98 -3.18 -8.39 0.58
C MET A 98 -3.49 -9.43 1.66
N GLY A 99 -4.25 -9.06 2.69
CA GLY A 99 -4.47 -9.92 3.87
C GLY A 99 -3.27 -9.92 4.81
N ALA A 100 -3.19 -10.90 5.71
CA ALA A 100 -2.16 -10.96 6.76
C ALA A 100 -1.11 -12.06 6.56
N ASP A 101 -1.29 -12.94 5.57
CA ASP A 101 -0.40 -14.06 5.28
C ASP A 101 0.77 -13.62 4.38
N PHE A 102 1.64 -12.79 4.95
CA PHE A 102 2.86 -12.34 4.30
C PHE A 102 3.97 -12.04 5.31
N SER A 103 5.20 -11.93 4.80
CA SER A 103 6.37 -11.54 5.57
C SER A 103 7.12 -10.42 4.85
N VAL A 104 7.53 -9.39 5.57
CA VAL A 104 8.46 -8.38 5.05
C VAL A 104 9.81 -8.61 5.72
N ARG A 105 10.85 -8.81 4.91
CA ARG A 105 12.21 -8.99 5.39
C ARG A 105 13.04 -7.75 5.14
N PHE A 106 13.80 -7.36 6.15
CA PHE A 106 14.82 -6.34 6.07
C PHE A 106 16.07 -6.83 6.82
N ALA A 107 17.21 -6.88 6.14
CA ALA A 107 18.42 -7.53 6.65
C ALA A 107 18.10 -8.93 7.23
N ASP A 108 18.46 -9.19 8.50
CA ASP A 108 18.19 -10.45 9.20
C ASP A 108 16.86 -10.44 9.99
N VAL A 109 16.04 -9.40 9.80
CA VAL A 109 14.78 -9.19 10.51
C VAL A 109 13.61 -9.53 9.60
N GLU A 110 12.72 -10.37 10.10
CA GLU A 110 11.47 -10.73 9.43
C GLU A 110 10.28 -10.24 10.26
N LEU A 111 9.47 -9.35 9.68
CA LEU A 111 8.22 -8.88 10.25
C LEU A 111 7.06 -9.62 9.58
N THR A 112 6.19 -10.19 10.40
CA THR A 112 4.99 -10.93 9.98
C THR A 112 3.80 -10.42 10.78
N PRO A 113 2.68 -10.03 10.15
CA PRO A 113 1.50 -9.56 10.88
C PRO A 113 1.05 -10.52 11.99
N ALA A 114 1.18 -11.83 11.77
CA ALA A 114 0.86 -12.89 12.72
C ALA A 114 1.62 -12.81 14.06
N ASN A 115 2.82 -12.21 14.06
CA ASN A 115 3.66 -12.07 15.25
C ASN A 115 3.71 -10.65 15.81
N MET A 116 2.86 -9.76 15.28
CA MET A 116 2.80 -8.35 15.64
C MET A 116 1.48 -8.04 16.30
N TRP A 117 1.50 -7.03 17.18
CA TRP A 117 0.33 -6.55 17.90
C TRP A 117 0.24 -5.06 17.78
N PHE A 118 -0.95 -4.48 17.94
CA PHE A 118 -1.13 -3.06 17.97
C PHE A 118 -2.01 -2.61 19.15
N LEU A 119 -1.77 -1.40 19.60
CA LEU A 119 -2.65 -0.64 20.48
C LEU A 119 -3.04 0.63 19.74
N PRO A 120 -4.34 0.89 19.50
CA PRO A 120 -4.77 2.15 18.92
C PRO A 120 -4.52 3.28 19.93
N LEU A 121 -4.00 4.38 19.42
CA LEU A 121 -3.73 5.60 20.16
C LEU A 121 -4.75 6.65 19.70
N SER A 122 -5.45 7.25 20.66
CA SER A 122 -6.35 8.36 20.39
C SER A 122 -5.60 9.68 20.52
N ARG A 123 -5.83 10.60 19.60
CA ARG A 123 -5.47 12.01 19.74
C ARG A 123 -6.71 12.81 20.08
N ASP A 124 -6.60 13.73 21.04
CA ASP A 124 -7.73 14.55 21.51
C ASP A 124 -8.31 15.48 20.41
N ASP A 125 -7.58 15.68 19.30
CA ASP A 125 -7.82 16.69 18.27
C ASP A 125 -8.27 16.14 16.90
N SER A 126 -8.29 14.82 16.70
CA SER A 126 -8.82 14.19 15.47
C SER A 126 -9.36 12.79 15.78
N ALA A 127 -10.67 12.67 15.97
CA ALA A 127 -11.34 11.37 16.18
C ALA A 127 -11.42 10.50 14.90
N ALA A 128 -10.98 11.01 13.75
CA ALA A 128 -11.10 10.32 12.46
C ALA A 128 -9.88 9.43 12.14
N LEU A 129 -8.67 9.93 12.40
CA LEU A 129 -7.41 9.23 12.14
C LEU A 129 -6.94 8.42 13.35
N ILE A 130 -6.22 7.32 13.07
CA ILE A 130 -5.79 6.36 14.08
C ILE A 130 -4.27 6.47 14.26
N GLY A 131 -3.82 6.78 15.49
CA GLY A 131 -2.44 6.53 15.88
C GLY A 131 -2.26 5.06 16.26
N LEU A 132 -1.09 4.48 15.99
CA LEU A 132 -0.82 3.07 16.30
C LEU A 132 0.47 2.94 17.11
N ARG A 133 0.41 2.20 18.22
CA ARG A 133 1.59 1.60 18.84
C ARG A 133 1.69 0.15 18.40
N VAL A 134 2.75 -0.21 17.70
CA VAL A 134 2.98 -1.57 17.20
C VAL A 134 4.00 -2.29 18.07
N GLY A 135 3.62 -3.42 18.65
CA GLY A 135 4.46 -4.26 19.50
C GLY A 135 5.15 -5.36 18.70
N VAL A 136 6.47 -5.51 18.87
CA VAL A 136 7.26 -6.58 18.24
C VAL A 136 8.16 -7.29 19.25
N ARG A 137 8.34 -8.62 19.10
CA ARG A 137 9.17 -9.44 20.00
C ARG A 137 10.66 -9.10 19.92
N ASN A 138 11.15 -8.79 18.71
CA ASN A 138 12.57 -8.52 18.47
C ASN A 138 12.91 -7.03 18.57
N TYR A 139 12.18 -6.26 19.39
CA TYR A 139 12.27 -4.80 19.47
C TYR A 139 13.72 -4.29 19.62
N GLU A 140 14.48 -4.85 20.56
CA GLU A 140 15.88 -4.44 20.82
C GLU A 140 16.81 -4.64 19.61
N GLN A 141 16.50 -5.57 18.71
CA GLN A 141 17.30 -5.84 17.51
C GLN A 141 16.96 -4.87 16.37
N VAL A 142 15.75 -4.31 16.37
CA VAL A 142 15.20 -3.54 15.24
C VAL A 142 15.12 -2.04 15.52
N LYS A 143 15.03 -1.64 16.80
CA LYS A 143 14.72 -0.27 17.22
C LYS A 143 15.70 0.80 16.72
N ASP A 144 16.96 0.43 16.47
CA ASP A 144 18.00 1.35 16.01
C ASP A 144 18.28 1.23 14.49
N SER A 145 17.47 0.44 13.77
CA SER A 145 17.64 0.27 12.32
C SER A 145 17.11 1.48 11.55
N GLU A 146 17.92 2.01 10.64
CA GLU A 146 17.53 3.12 9.75
C GLU A 146 16.38 2.73 8.77
N TRP A 147 16.10 1.45 8.62
CA TRP A 147 15.09 0.90 7.71
C TRP A 147 13.80 0.47 8.42
N LEU A 148 13.74 0.64 9.74
CA LEU A 148 12.62 0.18 10.53
C LEU A 148 11.30 0.83 10.09
N ASP A 149 11.32 2.15 9.93
CA ASP A 149 10.13 2.93 9.59
C ASP A 149 9.58 2.54 8.22
N SER A 150 10.45 2.39 7.21
CA SER A 150 10.03 1.98 5.86
C SER A 150 9.54 0.53 5.82
N THR A 151 10.14 -0.36 6.61
CA THR A 151 9.70 -1.76 6.74
C THR A 151 8.33 -1.84 7.42
N LEU A 152 8.13 -1.09 8.50
CA LEU A 152 6.85 -1.02 9.21
C LEU A 152 5.75 -0.40 8.34
N ALA A 153 6.07 0.70 7.64
CA ALA A 153 5.18 1.30 6.65
C ALA A 153 4.79 0.29 5.57
N LYS A 154 5.75 -0.50 5.04
CA LYS A 154 5.44 -1.53 4.04
C LYS A 154 4.52 -2.62 4.59
N VAL A 155 4.70 -3.05 5.85
CA VAL A 155 3.79 -4.02 6.48
C VAL A 155 2.37 -3.46 6.55
N LEU A 156 2.20 -2.23 7.02
CA LEU A 156 0.89 -1.60 7.18
C LEU A 156 0.23 -1.29 5.83
N ASP A 157 0.98 -0.76 4.86
CA ASP A 157 0.55 -0.52 3.48
C ASP A 157 0.10 -1.82 2.80
N THR A 158 0.82 -2.92 2.98
CA THR A 158 0.44 -4.24 2.41
C THR A 158 -0.82 -4.80 3.08
N LEU A 159 -0.94 -4.63 4.39
CA LEU A 159 -2.06 -5.16 5.17
C LEU A 159 -3.37 -4.38 4.95
N LEU A 160 -3.29 -3.05 4.89
CA LEU A 160 -4.44 -2.15 4.75
C LEU A 160 -4.75 -1.77 3.31
N GLY A 161 -3.77 -1.88 2.41
CA GLY A 161 -3.79 -1.23 1.12
C GLY A 161 -3.43 0.26 1.22
N GLU A 162 -2.98 0.81 0.11
CA GLU A 162 -2.40 2.16 0.04
C GLU A 162 -3.38 3.25 0.52
N VAL A 163 -4.64 3.18 0.09
CA VAL A 163 -5.65 4.21 0.39
C VAL A 163 -5.98 4.25 1.88
N SER A 164 -6.20 3.08 2.50
CA SER A 164 -6.57 3.03 3.91
C SER A 164 -5.37 3.37 4.80
N TYR A 165 -4.18 2.90 4.44
CA TYR A 165 -2.96 3.29 5.15
C TYR A 165 -2.75 4.81 5.12
N ALA A 166 -2.82 5.43 3.94
CA ALA A 166 -2.59 6.87 3.80
C ALA A 166 -3.68 7.74 4.44
N LEU A 167 -4.95 7.32 4.41
CA LEU A 167 -6.07 8.15 4.84
C LEU A 167 -6.56 7.87 6.26
N ASP A 168 -6.28 6.70 6.83
CA ASP A 168 -6.84 6.29 8.12
C ASP A 168 -5.77 6.21 9.24
N ILE A 169 -4.49 6.13 8.89
CA ILE A 169 -3.38 6.03 9.87
C ILE A 169 -2.64 7.37 9.96
N ASP A 170 -2.57 7.97 11.15
CA ASP A 170 -1.91 9.27 11.38
C ASP A 170 -0.40 9.09 11.64
N TYR A 171 -0.07 8.25 12.62
CA TYR A 171 1.30 7.97 12.99
C TYR A 171 1.43 6.57 13.56
N VAL A 172 2.65 6.05 13.51
CA VAL A 172 2.99 4.72 14.00
C VAL A 172 4.23 4.83 14.87
N GLU A 173 4.17 4.25 16.06
CA GLU A 173 5.32 4.08 16.93
C GLU A 173 5.55 2.60 17.23
N LEU A 174 6.81 2.21 17.39
CA LEU A 174 7.19 0.85 17.73
C LEU A 174 7.43 0.72 19.22
N ALA A 175 7.04 -0.42 19.81
CA ALA A 175 7.27 -0.74 21.20
C ALA A 175 7.71 -2.21 21.38
N PRO A 176 8.39 -2.56 22.49
CA PRO A 176 8.58 -3.95 22.87
C PRO A 176 7.21 -4.62 23.07
N LEU A 177 7.06 -5.84 22.56
CA LEU A 177 5.88 -6.64 22.83
C LEU A 177 5.93 -7.16 24.28
N PRO A 178 4.94 -6.85 25.14
CA PRO A 178 4.91 -7.38 26.50
C PRO A 178 4.64 -8.90 26.51
N ASP A 179 4.94 -9.56 27.62
CA ASP A 179 4.73 -11.01 27.76
C ASP A 179 3.24 -11.40 27.65
N GLU A 180 2.33 -10.50 28.08
CA GLU A 180 0.88 -10.65 28.00
C GLU A 180 0.23 -9.49 27.20
N PRO A 181 0.28 -9.50 25.85
CA PRO A 181 -0.23 -8.40 25.02
C PRO A 181 -1.71 -8.08 25.21
N GLU A 182 -2.54 -9.11 25.38
CA GLU A 182 -3.99 -8.97 25.55
C GLU A 182 -4.32 -8.27 26.88
N ALA A 183 -3.58 -8.57 27.96
CA ALA A 183 -3.72 -7.91 29.25
C ALA A 183 -3.30 -6.44 29.20
N ALA A 184 -2.38 -6.08 28.28
CA ALA A 184 -2.00 -4.70 27.98
C ALA A 184 -2.98 -3.98 27.03
N GLY A 185 -4.08 -4.63 26.64
CA GLY A 185 -5.10 -4.07 25.74
C GLY A 185 -4.68 -4.07 24.28
N MET A 186 -3.61 -4.77 23.90
CA MET A 186 -3.19 -4.89 22.51
C MET A 186 -4.04 -5.91 21.77
N MET A 187 -4.27 -5.65 20.48
CA MET A 187 -4.93 -6.55 19.52
C MET A 187 -3.90 -7.10 18.53
N LYS A 188 -4.17 -8.25 17.91
CA LYS A 188 -3.25 -8.79 16.88
C LYS A 188 -3.25 -7.88 15.67
N LEU A 189 -2.10 -7.70 15.02
CA LEU A 189 -2.01 -6.81 13.86
C LEU A 189 -2.94 -7.25 12.72
N GLU A 190 -3.18 -8.55 12.57
CA GLU A 190 -4.15 -9.10 11.59
C GLU A 190 -5.58 -8.54 11.75
N GLU A 191 -5.94 -8.07 12.94
CA GLU A 191 -7.25 -7.49 13.23
C GLU A 191 -7.35 -6.00 12.83
N LEU A 192 -6.23 -5.37 12.48
CA LEU A 192 -6.16 -3.94 12.16
C LEU A 192 -7.09 -3.51 11.02
N PRO A 193 -7.22 -4.23 9.88
CA PRO A 193 -8.19 -3.86 8.85
C PRO A 193 -9.64 -3.80 9.37
N GLY A 194 -10.00 -4.76 10.24
CA GLY A 194 -11.32 -4.79 10.88
C GLY A 194 -11.52 -3.63 11.85
N TYR A 195 -10.47 -3.31 12.63
CA TYR A 195 -10.48 -2.16 13.55
C TYR A 195 -10.66 -0.83 12.80
N VAL A 196 -9.89 -0.60 11.73
CA VAL A 196 -9.99 0.61 10.90
C VAL A 196 -11.41 0.74 10.33
N ALA A 197 -11.98 -0.35 9.79
CA ALA A 197 -13.34 -0.35 9.26
C ALA A 197 -14.41 -0.05 10.33
N TRP A 198 -14.22 -0.51 11.57
CA TRP A 198 -15.09 -0.19 12.70
C TRP A 198 -14.95 1.28 13.11
N HIS A 199 -13.72 1.78 13.22
CA HIS A 199 -13.42 3.15 13.65
C HIS A 199 -14.08 4.19 12.73
N LYS A 200 -13.96 4.01 11.40
CA LYS A 200 -14.58 4.88 10.41
C LYS A 200 -16.10 4.98 10.60
N LYS A 201 -16.76 3.86 10.91
CA LYS A 201 -18.22 3.85 11.14
C LYS A 201 -18.62 4.65 12.37
N GLN A 202 -17.81 4.65 13.43
CA GLN A 202 -18.07 5.43 14.64
C GLN A 202 -17.99 6.94 14.36
N ASP A 203 -16.97 7.37 13.61
CA ASP A 203 -16.82 8.78 13.23
C ASP A 203 -17.99 9.25 12.34
N PHE A 204 -18.40 8.45 11.35
CA PHE A 204 -19.59 8.76 10.54
C PHE A 204 -20.87 8.89 11.38
N SER A 205 -21.07 8.06 12.40
CA SER A 205 -22.23 8.20 13.31
C SER A 205 -22.15 9.45 14.18
N ALA A 206 -20.96 9.82 14.67
CA ALA A 206 -20.76 11.00 15.50
C ALA A 206 -21.02 12.31 14.73
N GLN A 207 -20.70 12.34 13.44
CA GLN A 207 -20.95 13.50 12.57
C GLN A 207 -22.44 13.61 12.14
N GLY A 208 -23.17 12.50 12.11
CA GLY A 208 -24.58 12.45 11.68
C GLY A 208 -25.60 12.81 12.78
N GLU A 209 -25.24 12.69 14.06
CA GLU A 209 -26.12 13.05 15.19
C GLU A 209 -26.07 14.55 15.54
N GLY A 210 -25.24 15.34 14.84
CA GLY A 210 -25.10 16.79 15.00
C GLY A 210 -25.80 17.64 13.94
N ALA A 211 -26.62 17.05 13.06
CA ALA A 211 -27.32 17.73 11.95
C ALA A 211 -28.83 17.90 12.19
#